data_AF-A0A382MS48-F1
#
_entry.id   AF-A0A382MS48-F1
#
_cell.length_a   1.000
_cell.length_b   1.000
_cell.length_c   1.000
_cell.angle_alpha   90.00
_cell.angle_beta   90.00
_cell.angle_gamma   90.00
#
_symmetry.space_group_name_H-M   'P 1'
#
loop_
_entity.id
_entity.type
_entity.pdbx_description
1 polymer ?
#
loop_
_entity_poly.entity_id
_entity_poly.type
_entity_poly.pdbx_seq_one_letter_code
_entity_poly.pdbx_strand_id
1 'polypeptide(L)'
;MNLLENINSIISAFAEFMWGAPLLIILLGGGIYFSFYSRFVPFKYFRHGLNILFGRYNDPNDPGEITHFQALSSALASTVGLGNISGVAIAIQMGGPGALFWMWLSAIVGMSTKFFSCTLSILFRGKDDQGNVQGGPMYYIENGLGKNFKPLSILFSAAGLIGCTVMFQSNQLTEIIRDQLFVNDYRWL
;
A
#
# COMPACT_ATOMS: atom_id res chain seq x y z
N MET A 1 -21.04 -15.87 30.59
CA MET A 1 -20.14 -15.42 29.51
C MET A 1 -18.99 -14.68 30.14
N ASN A 2 -17.79 -15.24 30.03
CA ASN A 2 -16.59 -14.76 30.71
C ASN A 2 -16.19 -13.36 30.21
N LEU A 3 -15.58 -12.52 31.04
CA LEU A 3 -15.07 -11.20 30.63
C LEU A 3 -14.20 -11.29 29.37
N LEU A 4 -13.39 -12.35 29.26
CA LEU A 4 -12.53 -12.63 28.11
C LEU A 4 -13.34 -12.96 26.84
N GLU A 5 -14.45 -13.70 26.95
CA GLU A 5 -15.34 -13.99 25.82
C GLU A 5 -16.03 -12.72 25.32
N ASN A 6 -16.45 -11.85 26.24
CA ASN A 6 -17.06 -10.57 25.89
C ASN A 6 -16.05 -9.64 25.20
N ILE A 7 -14.82 -9.53 25.73
CA ILE A 7 -13.74 -8.75 25.09
C ILE A 7 -13.43 -9.30 23.70
N ASN A 8 -13.27 -10.62 23.56
CA ASN A 8 -12.98 -11.23 22.27
C ASN A 8 -14.11 -10.97 21.27
N SER A 9 -15.37 -11.14 21.67
CA SER A 9 -16.54 -10.87 20.82
C SER A 9 -16.60 -9.42 20.36
N ILE A 10 -16.27 -8.46 21.24
CA ILE A 10 -16.24 -7.03 20.89
C ILE A 10 -15.12 -6.74 19.89
N ILE A 11 -13.93 -7.29 20.12
CA ILE A 11 -12.77 -7.09 19.23
C ILE A 11 -13.05 -7.70 17.85
N SER A 12 -13.59 -8.92 17.78
CA SER A 12 -13.95 -9.57 16.52
C SER A 12 -15.00 -8.79 15.75
N ALA A 13 -16.09 -8.36 16.42
CA ALA A 13 -17.12 -7.56 15.77
C ALA A 13 -16.58 -6.22 15.24
N PHE A 14 -15.70 -5.56 15.99
CA PHE A 14 -15.05 -4.34 15.56
C PHE A 14 -14.12 -4.57 14.35
N ALA A 15 -13.34 -5.66 14.37
CA ALA A 15 -12.48 -6.02 13.25
C ALA A 15 -13.31 -6.32 11.99
N GLU A 16 -14.37 -7.12 12.09
CA GLU A 16 -15.26 -7.43 10.97
C GLU A 16 -15.91 -6.15 10.39
N PHE A 17 -16.31 -5.22 11.25
CA PHE A 17 -16.84 -3.93 10.82
C PHE A 17 -15.78 -3.10 10.08
N MET A 18 -14.56 -3.00 10.63
CA MET A 18 -13.48 -2.23 10.02
C MET A 18 -13.00 -2.81 8.69
N TRP A 19 -12.88 -4.13 8.57
CA TRP A 19 -12.37 -4.81 7.37
C TRP A 19 -13.47 -5.19 6.38
N GLY A 20 -14.74 -4.97 6.73
CA GLY A 20 -15.90 -5.31 5.92
C GLY A 20 -16.26 -4.25 4.88
N ALA A 21 -17.56 -4.17 4.60
CA ALA A 21 -18.11 -3.29 3.56
C ALA A 21 -17.73 -1.79 3.70
N PRO A 22 -17.67 -1.17 4.90
CA PRO A 22 -17.36 0.26 5.01
C PRO A 22 -16.00 0.64 4.40
N LEU A 23 -14.95 -0.12 4.69
CA LEU A 23 -13.61 0.14 4.17
C LEU A 23 -13.57 -0.05 2.65
N LEU A 24 -14.22 -1.09 2.13
CA LEU A 24 -14.32 -1.35 0.70
C LEU A 24 -15.03 -0.19 -0.02
N ILE A 25 -16.14 0.30 0.52
CA ILE A 25 -16.89 1.42 -0.05
C ILE A 25 -16.05 2.70 -0.04
N ILE A 26 -15.34 3.00 1.04
CA ILE A 26 -14.47 4.18 1.12
C ILE A 26 -13.32 4.07 0.13
N LEU A 27 -12.69 2.90 0.02
CA LEU A 27 -11.50 2.73 -0.79
C LEU A 27 -11.81 2.70 -2.30
N LEU A 28 -12.79 1.87 -2.71
CA LEU A 28 -13.23 1.82 -4.11
C LEU A 28 -14.04 3.05 -4.49
N GLY A 29 -14.97 3.50 -3.64
CA GLY A 29 -15.76 4.70 -3.89
C GLY A 29 -14.89 5.95 -3.95
N GLY A 30 -13.89 6.08 -3.07
CA GLY A 30 -12.91 7.16 -3.11
C GLY A 30 -12.05 7.13 -4.37
N GLY A 31 -11.57 5.95 -4.78
CA GLY A 31 -10.81 5.82 -6.04
C GLY A 31 -11.65 6.13 -7.28
N ILE A 32 -12.92 5.71 -7.31
CA ILE A 32 -13.85 6.04 -8.38
C ILE A 32 -14.09 7.56 -8.41
N TYR A 33 -14.37 8.17 -7.25
CA TYR A 33 -14.52 9.60 -7.10
C TYR A 33 -13.30 10.36 -7.65
N PHE A 34 -12.09 9.99 -7.24
CA PHE A 34 -10.86 10.60 -7.73
C PHE A 34 -10.62 10.37 -9.23
N SER A 35 -11.02 9.22 -9.76
CA SER A 35 -10.92 8.91 -11.18
C SER A 35 -11.78 9.86 -12.02
N PHE A 36 -13.03 10.09 -11.60
CA PHE A 36 -13.92 11.04 -12.27
C PHE A 36 -13.53 12.49 -12.04
N TYR A 37 -13.19 12.87 -10.80
CA TYR A 37 -12.76 14.22 -10.45
C TYR A 37 -11.52 14.65 -11.25
N SER A 38 -10.53 13.77 -11.38
CA SER A 38 -9.34 14.00 -12.20
C SER A 38 -9.57 13.85 -13.69
N ARG A 39 -10.79 13.53 -14.15
CA ARG A 39 -11.10 13.22 -15.57
C ARG A 39 -10.17 12.15 -16.15
N PHE A 40 -9.85 11.12 -15.35
CA PHE A 40 -8.98 9.99 -15.70
C PHE A 40 -7.54 10.42 -16.08
N VAL A 41 -7.01 11.50 -15.48
CA VAL A 41 -5.63 11.98 -15.72
C VAL A 41 -4.57 10.89 -15.54
N PRO A 42 -4.56 10.06 -14.47
CA PRO A 42 -3.55 9.01 -14.30
C PRO A 42 -3.49 8.03 -15.48
N PHE A 43 -4.65 7.73 -16.08
CA PHE A 43 -4.76 6.84 -17.23
C PHE A 43 -4.34 7.52 -18.53
N LYS A 44 -4.75 8.78 -18.74
CA LYS A 44 -4.42 9.56 -19.94
C LYS A 44 -2.92 9.82 -20.08
N TYR A 45 -2.24 10.10 -18.97
CA TYR A 45 -0.82 10.45 -18.95
C TYR A 45 0.09 9.28 -18.58
N PHE A 46 -0.41 8.04 -18.62
CA PHE A 46 0.38 6.84 -18.31
C PHE A 46 1.68 6.76 -19.13
N ARG A 47 1.61 7.05 -20.44
CA ARG A 47 2.79 7.10 -21.32
C ARG A 47 3.80 8.18 -20.93
N HIS A 48 3.31 9.33 -20.48
CA HIS A 48 4.18 10.41 -19.99
C HIS A 48 4.90 9.98 -18.72
N GLY A 49 4.21 9.32 -17.79
CA GLY A 49 4.81 8.70 -16.61
C GLY A 49 5.92 7.70 -16.97
N LEU A 50 5.69 6.82 -17.94
CA LEU A 50 6.73 5.90 -18.44
C LEU A 50 7.95 6.64 -19.01
N ASN A 51 7.73 7.70 -19.79
CA ASN A 51 8.83 8.50 -20.32
C ASN A 51 9.68 9.17 -19.23
N ILE A 52 9.05 9.63 -18.14
CA ILE A 52 9.74 10.17 -16.95
C ILE A 52 10.59 9.06 -16.31
N LEU A 53 10.04 7.86 -16.15
CA LEU A 53 10.77 6.71 -15.58
C LEU A 53 11.97 6.29 -16.42
N PHE A 54 11.87 6.36 -17.75
CA PHE A 54 12.99 6.12 -18.66
C PHE A 54 13.99 7.27 -18.75
N GLY A 55 13.84 8.30 -17.91
CA GLY A 55 14.78 9.40 -17.78
C GLY A 55 14.75 10.41 -18.93
N ARG A 56 13.73 10.39 -19.80
CA ARG A 56 13.58 11.38 -20.88
C ARG A 56 13.37 12.81 -20.37
N TYR A 57 13.01 12.96 -19.09
CA TYR A 57 12.74 14.23 -18.43
C TYR A 57 13.58 14.41 -17.15
N ASN A 58 14.69 13.68 -16.99
CA ASN A 58 15.57 13.86 -15.83
C ASN A 58 16.43 15.11 -16.02
N ASP A 59 16.39 16.05 -15.08
CA ASP A 59 17.40 17.11 -14.96
C ASP A 59 18.34 16.79 -13.77
N PRO A 60 19.68 16.78 -13.97
CA PRO A 60 20.64 16.60 -12.87
C PRO A 60 20.55 17.67 -11.77
N ASN A 61 19.93 18.81 -12.05
CA ASN A 61 19.73 19.89 -11.07
C ASN A 61 18.40 19.80 -10.33
N ASP A 62 17.54 18.82 -10.67
CA ASP A 62 16.26 18.67 -9.99
C ASP A 62 16.46 18.28 -8.51
N PRO A 63 15.68 18.87 -7.59
CA PRO A 63 15.79 18.57 -6.17
C PRO A 63 15.26 17.16 -5.86
N GLY A 64 16.17 16.25 -5.53
CA GLY A 64 15.86 14.88 -5.12
C GLY A 64 17.12 14.05 -4.88
N GLU A 65 17.02 13.04 -4.01
CA GLU A 65 18.16 12.19 -3.62
C GLU A 65 18.35 10.98 -4.55
N ILE A 66 17.28 10.57 -5.24
CA ILE A 66 17.24 9.39 -6.09
C ILE A 66 16.55 9.70 -7.42
N THR A 67 16.96 8.98 -8.46
CA THR A 67 16.33 9.08 -9.78
C THR A 67 14.88 8.58 -9.76
N HIS A 68 14.06 9.00 -10.71
CA HIS A 68 12.67 8.53 -10.84
C HIS A 68 12.57 6.99 -10.95
N PHE A 69 13.51 6.36 -11.65
CA PHE A 69 13.57 4.91 -11.77
C PHE A 69 13.89 4.22 -10.43
N GLN A 70 14.84 4.76 -9.66
CA GLN A 70 15.17 4.26 -8.33
C GLN A 70 14.00 4.41 -7.37
N ALA A 71 13.29 5.55 -7.43
CA ALA A 71 12.09 5.79 -6.61
C ALA A 71 10.99 4.76 -6.91
N LEU A 72 10.71 4.50 -8.20
CA LEU A 72 9.76 3.46 -8.59
C LEU A 72 10.22 2.08 -8.14
N SER A 73 11.49 1.73 -8.37
CA SER A 73 12.04 0.42 -8.01
C SER A 73 11.95 0.18 -6.50
N SER A 74 12.24 1.18 -5.68
CA SER A 74 12.07 1.12 -4.22
C SER A 74 10.60 0.91 -3.83
N ALA A 75 9.68 1.65 -4.43
CA ALA A 75 8.25 1.50 -4.17
C ALA A 75 7.70 0.12 -4.61
N LEU A 76 8.17 -0.39 -5.75
CA LEU A 76 7.81 -1.72 -6.25
C LEU A 76 8.40 -2.82 -5.36
N ALA A 77 9.66 -2.71 -4.95
CA ALA A 77 10.29 -3.66 -4.03
C ALA A 77 9.57 -3.72 -2.68
N SER A 78 9.08 -2.57 -2.19
CA SER A 78 8.30 -2.53 -0.94
C SER A 78 6.90 -3.11 -1.07
N THR A 79 6.34 -3.19 -2.28
CA THR A 79 4.95 -3.63 -2.48
C THR A 79 4.86 -5.03 -3.06
N VAL A 80 5.88 -5.51 -3.79
CA VAL A 80 5.90 -6.85 -4.38
C VAL A 80 6.68 -7.79 -3.45
N GLY A 81 5.99 -8.76 -2.88
CA GLY A 81 6.60 -9.78 -2.02
C GLY A 81 5.81 -11.08 -2.00
N LEU A 82 6.35 -12.10 -1.32
CA LEU A 82 5.71 -13.42 -1.16
C LEU A 82 4.30 -13.29 -0.57
N GLY A 83 4.08 -12.31 0.32
CA GLY A 83 2.77 -12.06 0.92
C GLY A 83 1.68 -11.72 -0.11
N ASN A 84 2.01 -11.00 -1.19
CA ASN A 84 1.04 -10.71 -2.24
C ASN A 84 0.66 -11.96 -3.05
N ILE A 85 1.64 -12.84 -3.30
CA ILE A 85 1.41 -14.07 -4.05
C ILE A 85 0.53 -15.01 -3.22
N SER A 86 0.88 -15.23 -1.95
CA SER A 86 0.05 -16.02 -1.03
C SER A 86 -1.35 -15.40 -0.83
N GLY A 87 -1.45 -14.07 -0.77
CA GLY A 87 -2.73 -13.37 -0.67
C GLY A 87 -3.64 -13.60 -1.87
N VAL A 88 -3.09 -13.56 -3.09
CA VAL A 88 -3.84 -13.89 -4.32
C VAL A 88 -4.32 -15.34 -4.27
N ALA A 89 -3.47 -16.28 -3.84
CA ALA A 89 -3.84 -17.70 -3.73
C ALA A 89 -5.00 -17.90 -2.74
N ILE A 90 -4.94 -17.28 -1.55
CA ILE A 90 -6.01 -17.32 -0.55
C ILE A 90 -7.30 -16.70 -1.11
N ALA A 91 -7.20 -15.55 -1.79
CA ALA A 91 -8.37 -14.90 -2.39
C ALA A 91 -9.06 -15.77 -3.44
N ILE A 92 -8.30 -16.48 -4.29
CA ILE A 92 -8.87 -17.41 -5.27
C ILE A 92 -9.45 -18.65 -4.57
N GLN A 93 -8.77 -19.19 -3.56
CA GLN A 93 -9.24 -20.34 -2.80
C GLN A 93 -10.58 -20.07 -2.11
N MET A 94 -10.73 -18.88 -1.49
CA MET A 94 -11.92 -18.50 -0.74
C MET A 94 -13.02 -17.90 -1.62
N GLY A 95 -12.67 -17.05 -2.58
CA GLY A 95 -13.62 -16.29 -3.41
C GLY A 95 -13.87 -16.89 -4.80
N GLY A 96 -13.16 -17.96 -5.16
CA GLY A 96 -13.20 -18.56 -6.49
C GLY A 96 -12.38 -17.78 -7.55
N PRO A 97 -12.35 -18.27 -8.80
CA PRO A 97 -11.54 -17.68 -9.87
C PRO A 97 -11.96 -16.25 -10.24
N GLY A 98 -13.21 -15.86 -9.96
CA GLY A 98 -13.72 -14.51 -10.19
C GLY A 98 -13.03 -13.42 -9.35
N ALA A 99 -12.35 -13.80 -8.26
CA ALA A 99 -11.59 -12.86 -7.42
C ALA A 99 -10.54 -12.07 -8.22
N LEU A 100 -9.88 -12.71 -9.20
CA LEU A 100 -8.86 -12.07 -10.02
C LEU A 100 -9.39 -10.87 -10.81
N PHE A 101 -10.59 -10.99 -11.38
CA PHE A 101 -11.24 -9.89 -12.11
C PHE A 101 -11.43 -8.67 -11.20
N TRP A 102 -11.90 -8.89 -9.98
CA TRP A 102 -12.11 -7.82 -9.00
C TRP A 102 -10.80 -7.22 -8.48
N MET A 103 -9.74 -8.01 -8.38
CA MET A 103 -8.40 -7.51 -8.03
C MET A 103 -7.84 -6.56 -9.09
N TRP A 104 -8.02 -6.85 -10.38
CA TRP A 104 -7.62 -5.93 -11.45
C TRP A 104 -8.46 -4.66 -11.46
N LEU A 105 -9.78 -4.78 -11.28
CA LEU A 105 -10.65 -3.62 -11.23
C LEU A 105 -10.32 -2.71 -10.04
N SER A 106 -10.07 -3.29 -8.87
CA SER A 106 -9.67 -2.53 -7.68
C SER A 106 -8.29 -1.89 -7.84
N ALA A 107 -7.33 -2.55 -8.51
CA ALA A 107 -6.03 -1.97 -8.83
C ALA A 107 -6.15 -0.77 -9.79
N ILE A 108 -6.99 -0.87 -10.81
CA ILE A 108 -7.29 0.23 -11.74
C ILE A 108 -7.86 1.41 -10.95
N VAL A 109 -8.90 1.19 -10.15
CA VAL A 109 -9.52 2.24 -9.32
C VAL A 109 -8.53 2.84 -8.32
N GLY A 110 -7.71 1.99 -7.69
CA GLY A 110 -6.69 2.38 -6.72
C GLY A 110 -5.56 3.22 -7.29
N MET A 111 -5.27 3.12 -8.60
CA MET A 111 -4.28 3.95 -9.27
C MET A 111 -4.58 5.44 -9.09
N SER A 112 -5.85 5.84 -9.17
CA SER A 112 -6.26 7.23 -8.95
C SER A 112 -6.01 7.68 -7.52
N THR A 113 -6.39 6.86 -6.53
CA THR A 113 -6.13 7.17 -5.11
C THR A 113 -4.63 7.30 -4.85
N LYS A 114 -3.83 6.40 -5.40
CA LYS A 114 -2.36 6.43 -5.25
C LYS A 114 -1.76 7.67 -5.91
N PHE A 115 -2.24 8.06 -7.09
CA PHE A 115 -1.80 9.27 -7.77
C PHE A 115 -1.99 10.51 -6.88
N PHE A 116 -3.21 10.74 -6.38
CA PHE A 116 -3.47 11.88 -5.48
C PHE A 116 -2.65 11.82 -4.19
N SER A 117 -2.53 10.64 -3.58
CA SER A 117 -1.68 10.43 -2.40
C SER A 117 -0.23 10.83 -2.67
N CYS A 118 0.35 10.42 -3.79
CA CYS A 118 1.73 10.76 -4.14
C CYS A 118 1.87 12.25 -4.45
N THR A 119 0.92 12.84 -5.17
CA THR A 119 0.92 14.28 -5.46
C THR A 119 0.86 15.11 -4.18
N LEU A 120 -0.02 14.76 -3.24
CA LEU A 120 -0.11 15.43 -1.94
C LEU A 120 1.18 15.28 -1.13
N SER A 121 1.80 14.10 -1.15
CA SER A 121 3.09 13.87 -0.47
C SER A 121 4.21 14.77 -1.01
N ILE A 122 4.19 15.11 -2.30
CA ILE A 122 5.17 16.04 -2.89
C ILE A 122 4.80 17.50 -2.56
N LEU A 123 3.51 17.85 -2.64
CA LEU A 123 3.02 19.21 -2.38
C LEU A 123 3.25 19.66 -0.94
N PHE A 124 3.11 18.74 0.02
CA PHE A 124 3.21 19.00 1.46
C PHE A 124 4.49 18.43 2.11
N ARG A 125 5.49 18.05 1.30
CA ARG A 125 6.76 17.51 1.80
C ARG A 125 7.47 18.50 2.73
N GLY A 126 8.11 17.97 3.76
CA GLY A 126 8.95 18.71 4.68
C GLY A 126 10.43 18.42 4.47
N LYS A 127 11.23 18.92 5.39
CA LYS A 127 12.63 18.53 5.57
C LYS A 127 12.83 17.99 6.98
N ASP A 128 13.75 17.06 7.14
CA ASP A 128 14.19 16.61 8.46
C ASP A 128 15.26 17.53 9.06
N ASP A 129 15.73 17.18 10.26
CA ASP A 129 16.76 17.93 11.00
C ASP A 129 18.12 17.99 10.27
N GLN A 130 18.35 17.09 9.32
CA GLN A 130 19.54 17.04 8.46
C GLN A 130 19.33 17.80 7.14
N GLY A 131 18.12 18.33 6.91
CA GLY A 131 17.75 19.05 5.70
C GLY A 131 17.32 18.15 4.53
N ASN A 132 17.24 16.83 4.72
CA ASN A 132 16.81 15.87 3.70
C ASN A 132 15.31 15.97 3.47
N VAL A 133 14.87 15.70 2.24
CA VAL A 133 13.47 15.87 1.86
C VAL A 133 12.66 14.66 2.34
N GLN A 134 11.63 14.90 3.15
CA GLN A 134 10.74 13.86 3.64
C GLN A 134 9.29 14.15 3.26
N GLY A 135 8.56 13.10 2.89
CA GLY A 135 7.17 13.22 2.46
C GLY A 135 6.39 11.96 2.77
N GLY A 136 5.06 12.06 2.71
CA GLY A 136 4.17 10.95 2.96
C GLY A 136 2.84 11.39 3.55
N PRO A 137 1.98 10.42 3.91
CA PRO A 137 0.66 10.71 4.47
C PRO A 137 0.67 11.53 5.75
N MET A 138 1.59 11.23 6.66
CA MET A 138 1.78 11.99 7.89
C MET A 138 2.03 13.49 7.61
N TYR A 139 2.82 13.81 6.58
CA TYR A 139 3.12 15.18 6.20
C TYR A 139 1.90 15.92 5.61
N TYR A 140 1.17 15.32 4.67
CA TYR A 140 0.00 16.01 4.11
C TYR A 140 -1.19 16.06 5.08
N ILE A 141 -1.26 15.16 6.07
CA ILE A 141 -2.24 15.25 7.16
C ILE A 141 -1.91 16.45 8.05
N GLU A 142 -0.68 16.60 8.51
CA GLU A 142 -0.30 17.70 9.40
C GLU A 142 -0.22 19.06 8.68
N ASN A 143 0.43 19.11 7.52
CA ASN A 143 0.68 20.34 6.77
C ASN A 143 -0.47 20.73 5.84
N GLY A 144 -1.29 19.78 5.39
CA GLY A 144 -2.39 20.02 4.46
C GLY A 144 -3.75 20.22 5.14
N LEU A 145 -4.11 19.38 6.11
CA LEU A 145 -5.37 19.52 6.88
C LEU A 145 -5.24 20.48 8.07
N GLY A 146 -4.01 20.81 8.45
CA GLY A 146 -3.68 21.75 9.51
C GLY A 146 -3.34 21.06 10.84
N LYS A 147 -2.77 21.86 11.77
CA LYS A 147 -2.21 21.38 13.04
C LYS A 147 -3.20 20.62 13.94
N ASN A 148 -4.50 20.86 13.77
CA ASN A 148 -5.55 20.13 14.51
C ASN A 148 -5.59 18.63 14.19
N PHE A 149 -5.07 18.22 13.02
CA PHE A 149 -4.98 16.82 12.60
C PHE A 149 -3.64 16.17 12.94
N LYS A 150 -2.77 16.85 13.71
CA LYS A 150 -1.51 16.28 14.18
C LYS A 150 -1.66 14.93 14.90
N PRO A 151 -2.67 14.70 15.76
CA PRO A 151 -2.88 13.38 16.37
C PRO A 151 -3.07 12.27 15.33
N LEU A 152 -3.75 12.57 14.21
CA LEU A 152 -3.96 11.61 13.12
C LEU A 152 -2.67 11.32 12.34
N SER A 153 -1.83 12.34 12.13
CA SER A 153 -0.48 12.17 11.54
C SER A 153 0.41 11.25 12.39
N ILE A 154 0.38 11.43 13.72
CA ILE A 154 1.11 10.60 14.68
C ILE A 154 0.55 9.17 14.66
N LEU A 155 -0.78 9.01 14.69
CA LEU A 155 -1.42 7.70 14.60
C LEU A 155 -1.04 6.97 13.32
N PHE A 156 -1.06 7.65 12.17
CA PHE A 156 -0.67 7.08 10.89
C PHE A 156 0.80 6.64 10.89
N SER A 157 1.69 7.48 11.43
CA SER A 157 3.11 7.16 11.56
C SER A 157 3.36 5.93 12.45
N ALA A 158 2.69 5.87 13.61
CA ALA A 158 2.78 4.74 14.53
C ALA A 158 2.24 3.43 13.91
N ALA A 159 1.09 3.52 13.23
CA ALA A 159 0.51 2.39 12.52
C ALA A 159 1.42 1.92 11.37
N GLY A 160 2.07 2.83 10.65
CA GLY A 160 3.05 2.51 9.60
C GLY A 160 4.26 1.75 10.13
N LEU A 161 4.77 2.11 11.32
CA LEU A 161 5.90 1.42 11.95
C LEU A 161 5.57 -0.04 12.33
N ILE A 162 4.35 -0.29 12.83
CA ILE A 162 3.92 -1.62 13.28
C ILE A 162 3.42 -2.47 12.11
N GLY A 163 2.65 -1.87 11.20
CA GLY A 163 1.98 -2.57 10.10
C GLY A 163 2.92 -3.01 8.98
N CYS A 164 4.00 -2.27 8.72
CA CYS A 164 4.93 -2.55 7.63
C CYS A 164 6.07 -3.50 8.03
N THR A 165 5.88 -4.35 9.04
CA THR A 165 6.91 -5.28 9.51
C THR A 165 7.11 -6.45 8.53
N VAL A 166 8.34 -6.97 8.47
CA VAL A 166 8.72 -8.09 7.59
C VAL A 166 8.34 -9.47 8.14
N MET A 167 7.71 -9.52 9.32
CA MET A 167 7.43 -10.77 10.06
C MET A 167 6.67 -11.80 9.21
N PHE A 168 5.61 -11.36 8.53
CA PHE A 168 4.83 -12.25 7.68
C PHE A 168 5.65 -12.81 6.51
N GLN A 169 6.47 -11.97 5.87
CA GLN A 169 7.30 -12.37 4.73
C GLN A 169 8.42 -13.33 5.16
N SER A 170 9.04 -13.09 6.32
CA SER A 170 10.06 -13.97 6.87
C SER A 170 9.50 -15.36 7.20
N ASN A 171 8.31 -15.43 7.82
CA ASN A 171 7.66 -16.72 8.11
C ASN A 171 7.37 -17.51 6.83
N GLN A 172 6.79 -16.88 5.80
CA GLN A 172 6.52 -17.54 4.51
C GLN A 172 7.81 -18.06 3.86
N LEU A 173 8.89 -17.28 3.87
CA LEU A 173 10.16 -17.68 3.30
C LEU A 173 10.79 -18.86 4.07
N THR A 174 10.74 -18.84 5.40
CA THR A 174 11.22 -19.95 6.23
C THR A 174 10.44 -21.24 5.97
N GLU A 175 9.12 -21.16 5.82
CA GLU A 175 8.29 -22.32 5.50
C GLU A 175 8.62 -22.90 4.12
N ILE A 176 8.75 -22.06 3.09
CA ILE A 176 9.16 -22.50 1.75
C ILE A 176 10.53 -23.17 1.79
N ILE A 177 11.50 -22.58 2.48
CA ILE A 177 12.85 -23.14 2.61
C ILE A 177 12.79 -24.49 3.32
N ARG A 178 12.06 -24.58 4.43
CA ARG A 178 11.87 -25.83 5.19
C ARG A 178 11.29 -26.92 4.28
N ASP A 179 10.21 -26.62 3.58
CA ASP A 179 9.46 -27.60 2.82
C ASP A 179 10.21 -28.05 1.55
N GLN A 180 10.90 -27.14 0.86
CA GLN A 180 11.61 -27.44 -0.38
C GLN A 180 13.01 -28.04 -0.17
N LEU A 181 13.73 -27.61 0.87
CA LEU A 181 15.14 -28.01 1.06
C LEU A 181 15.34 -29.03 2.19
N PHE A 182 14.50 -29.04 3.23
CA PHE A 182 14.74 -29.84 4.44
C PHE A 182 13.71 -30.95 4.66
N VAL A 183 12.46 -30.76 4.26
CA VAL A 183 11.34 -31.71 4.46
C VAL A 183 10.96 -32.40 3.15
N ASN A 184 11.85 -32.37 2.15
CA ASN A 184 11.65 -33.06 0.88
C ASN A 184 11.71 -34.59 1.09
N ASP A 185 10.64 -35.15 1.66
CA ASP A 185 10.33 -36.56 1.66
C ASP A 185 10.01 -36.92 0.21
N TYR A 186 10.77 -37.87 -0.34
CA TYR A 186 10.65 -38.41 -1.69
C TYR A 186 9.30 -39.11 -1.90
N ARG A 187 8.17 -38.39 -1.86
CA ARG A 187 6.82 -38.95 -2.05
C ARG A 187 6.45 -39.24 -3.51
N TRP A 188 7.45 -39.27 -4.40
CA TRP A 188 7.33 -39.75 -5.77
C TRP A 188 8.11 -41.05 -6.02
N LEU A 189 8.55 -41.74 -4.95
CA LEU A 189 8.78 -43.19 -4.89
C LEU A 189 7.71 -43.83 -4.02
#